data_AF-A0A7C5IQ25-F1
#
_entry.id   AF-A0A7C5IQ25-F1
#
_cell.length_a   1.000
_cell.length_b   1.000
_cell.length_c   1.000
_cell.angle_alpha   90.00
_cell.angle_beta   90.00
_cell.angle_gamma   90.00
#
_symmetry.space_group_name_H-M   'P 1'
#
loop_
_entity.id
_entity.type
_entity.pdbx_description
1 polymer ?
#
loop_
_entity_poly.entity_id
_entity_poly.type
_entity_poly.pdbx_seq_one_letter_code
_entity_poly.pdbx_strand_id
1 'polypeptide(L)' 'HTALKSLKDEERLCIRMIYLEELSYQEVMAQTGYSFNQVRGYRDRAVRRLRTLLQDDFADYFT' A
#
# COMPACT_ATOMS: atom_id res chain seq x y z
N HIS A 1 -0.56 12.02 -7.04
CA HIS A 1 -1.44 11.59 -5.94
C HIS A 1 -0.74 11.73 -4.60
N THR A 2 -1.26 12.62 -3.75
CA THR A 2 -0.74 12.95 -2.42
C THR A 2 -0.83 11.75 -1.45
N ALA A 3 -1.86 10.92 -1.59
CA ALA A 3 -2.10 9.74 -0.75
C ALA A 3 -1.01 8.66 -0.80
N LEU A 4 -0.35 8.46 -1.95
CA LEU A 4 0.79 7.51 -2.03
C LEU A 4 2.07 8.07 -1.39
N LYS A 5 2.19 9.39 -1.26
CA LYS A 5 3.35 10.04 -0.62
C LYS A 5 3.26 10.00 0.90
N SER A 6 2.07 9.82 1.47
CA SER A 6 1.87 9.68 2.92
C SER A 6 2.10 8.27 3.46
N LEU A 7 2.33 7.29 2.59
CA LEU A 7 2.71 5.95 2.99
C LEU A 7 4.19 5.88 3.36
N LYS A 8 4.54 4.99 4.29
CA LYS A 8 5.95 4.63 4.52
C LYS A 8 6.52 3.96 3.28
N ASP A 9 7.85 3.95 3.15
CA ASP A 9 8.51 3.39 1.97
C ASP A 9 8.19 1.92 1.75
N GLU A 10 8.16 1.12 2.83
CA GLU A 10 7.84 -0.31 2.77
C GLU A 10 6.36 -0.55 2.42
N GLU A 11 5.47 0.31 2.94
CA GLU A 11 4.04 0.30 2.62
C GLU A 11 3.81 0.61 1.14
N ARG A 12 4.45 1.65 0.63
CA ARG A 12 4.39 2.07 -0.77
C ARG A 12 4.97 1.02 -1.72
N LEU A 13 6.09 0.40 -1.34
CA LEU A 13 6.72 -0.67 -2.10
C LEU A 13 5.78 -1.88 -2.20
N CYS A 14 5.24 -2.36 -1.08
CA CYS A 14 4.30 -3.49 -1.08
C CYS A 14 3.02 -3.19 -1.87
N ILE A 15 2.47 -1.98 -1.81
CA ILE A 15 1.31 -1.61 -2.62
C ILE A 15 1.63 -1.65 -4.12
N ARG A 16 2.77 -1.07 -4.52
CA ARG A 16 3.19 -1.08 -5.93
C ARG A 16 3.34 -2.52 -6.43
N MET A 17 4.12 -3.33 -5.73
CA MET A 17 4.41 -4.70 -6.17
C MET A 17 3.15 -5.57 -6.25
N ILE A 18 2.25 -5.47 -5.27
CA ILE A 18 1.04 -6.31 -5.22
C ILE A 18 -0.03 -5.84 -6.21
N TYR A 19 -0.27 -4.53 -6.32
CA TYR A 19 -1.44 -4.02 -7.03
C TYR A 19 -1.13 -3.38 -8.38
N LEU A 20 0.11 -2.97 -8.63
CA LEU A 20 0.52 -2.38 -9.91
C LEU A 20 1.36 -3.34 -10.74
N GLU A 21 2.16 -4.18 -10.08
CA GLU A 21 3.00 -5.19 -10.72
C GLU A 21 2.40 -6.61 -10.61
N GLU A 22 1.25 -6.75 -9.94
CA GLU A 22 0.48 -8.00 -9.78
C GLU A 22 1.27 -9.17 -9.17
N LEU A 23 2.31 -8.87 -8.39
CA LEU A 23 3.15 -9.87 -7.75
C LEU A 23 2.44 -10.55 -6.57
N SER A 24 2.63 -11.86 -6.46
CA SER A 24 2.18 -12.65 -5.32
C SER A 24 2.97 -12.33 -4.05
N TYR A 25 2.43 -12.72 -2.90
CA TYR A 25 3.13 -12.60 -1.62
C TYR A 25 4.50 -13.28 -1.62
N GLN A 26 4.61 -14.44 -2.27
CA GLN A 26 5.85 -15.20 -2.34
C GLN A 26 6.89 -14.46 -3.17
N GLU A 27 6.50 -13.87 -4.29
CA GLU A 27 7.40 -13.08 -5.14
C GLU A 27 7.86 -11.80 -4.45
N VAL A 28 6.96 -11.10 -3.73
CA VAL A 28 7.34 -9.93 -2.94
C VAL A 28 8.33 -10.31 -1.85
N MET A 29 8.08 -11.39 -1.10
CA MET A 29 9.01 -11.89 -0.07
C MET A 29 10.38 -12.24 -0.67
N ALA A 30 10.40 -12.90 -1.83
CA ALA A 30 11.64 -13.27 -2.51
C ALA A 30 12.44 -12.06 -2.97
N GLN A 31 11.77 -11.01 -3.46
CA GLN A 31 12.42 -9.80 -3.97
C GLN A 31 12.89 -8.84 -2.87
N THR A 32 12.17 -8.74 -1.76
CA THR A 32 12.49 -7.78 -0.69
C THR A 32 13.20 -8.38 0.51
N GLY A 33 13.17 -9.71 0.66
CA GLY A 33 13.63 -10.40 1.86
C GLY A 33 12.70 -10.25 3.07
N TYR A 34 11.51 -9.67 2.89
CA TYR A 34 10.53 -9.55 3.97
C TYR A 34 9.91 -10.90 4.31
N SER A 35 9.58 -11.08 5.59
CA SER A 35 8.71 -12.16 6.03
C SER A 35 7.27 -11.95 5.55
N PHE A 36 6.50 -13.04 5.50
CA PHE A 36 5.07 -12.99 5.18
C PHE A 36 4.31 -11.98 6.06
N ASN A 37 4.59 -11.95 7.36
CA ASN A 37 3.95 -11.04 8.31
C ASN A 37 4.29 -9.56 8.05
N GLN A 38 5.52 -9.29 7.62
CA GLN A 38 5.93 -7.95 7.19
C GLN A 38 5.16 -7.52 5.94
N VAL A 39 5.17 -8.34 4.88
CA VAL A 39 4.45 -8.02 3.62
C VAL A 39 2.96 -7.80 3.90
N ARG A 40 2.33 -8.70 4.65
CA ARG A 40 0.91 -8.57 5.05
C ARG A 40 0.68 -7.30 5.85
N GLY A 41 1.53 -7.03 6.84
CA GLY A 41 1.40 -5.87 7.71
C GLY A 41 1.55 -4.54 6.98
N TYR A 42 2.54 -4.44 6.08
CA TYR A 42 2.75 -3.27 5.24
C TYR A 42 1.56 -3.06 4.29
N ARG A 43 1.09 -4.12 3.60
CA ARG A 43 -0.10 -4.05 2.76
C ARG A 43 -1.33 -3.58 3.55
N ASP A 44 -1.63 -4.23 4.67
CA ASP A 44 -2.87 -3.96 5.41
C ASP A 44 -2.91 -2.54 5.97
N ARG A 45 -1.78 -2.05 6.50
CA ARG A 45 -1.68 -0.65 6.96
C ARG A 45 -1.80 0.34 5.82
N ALA A 46 -1.13 0.07 4.70
CA ALA A 46 -1.19 0.91 3.52
C ALA A 46 -2.61 1.03 2.98
N VAL A 47 -3.31 -0.10 2.78
CA VAL A 47 -4.69 -0.12 2.27
C VAL A 47 -5.64 0.62 3.20
N ARG A 48 -5.52 0.44 4.53
CA ARG A 48 -6.35 1.18 5.50
C ARG A 48 -6.14 2.68 5.38
N ARG A 49 -4.87 3.13 5.33
CA ARG A 49 -4.54 4.56 5.19
C ARG A 49 -5.01 5.14 3.87
N LEU A 50 -4.82 4.42 2.76
CA LEU A 50 -5.29 4.87 1.45
C LEU A 50 -6.82 4.97 1.39
N ARG A 51 -7.56 4.04 2.00
CA ARG A 51 -9.03 4.13 2.06
C ARG A 51 -9.49 5.41 2.76
N THR A 52 -8.92 5.72 3.92
CA THR A 52 -9.25 6.96 4.64
C THR A 52 -8.98 8.19 3.78
N LEU A 53 -7.76 8.31 3.25
CA LEU A 53 -7.38 9.49 2.45
C LEU A 53 -8.21 9.64 1.16
N LEU A 54 -8.50 8.54 0.48
CA LEU A 54 -9.31 8.58 -0.75
C LEU A 54 -10.78 8.90 -0.45
N GLN A 55 -11.30 8.51 0.72
CA GLN A 55 -12.65 8.88 1.15
C GLN A 55 -12.72 10.36 1.50
N ASP A 56 -11.73 10.88 2.22
CA ASP A 56 -11.62 12.30 2.58
C ASP A 56 -11.47 13.15 1.30
N ASP A 57 -10.51 12.80 0.43
CA ASP A 57 -10.31 13.47 -0.87
C ASP A 57 -11.61 13.44 -1.69
N PHE A 58 -12.34 12.31 -1.71
CA PHE A 58 -13.61 12.18 -2.43
C PHE A 58 -14.69 13.09 -1.85
N ALA A 59 -14.82 13.19 -0.53
CA ALA A 59 -15.78 14.07 0.13
C ALA A 59 -15.50 15.56 -0.17
N ASP A 60 -14.22 15.94 -0.19
CA ASP A 60 -13.80 17.30 -0.51
C ASP A 60 -14.21 17.75 -1.92
N TYR A 61 -14.32 16.85 -2.91
CA TYR A 61 -14.82 17.21 -4.25
C TYR A 61 -16.28 17.69 -4.27
N PHE A 62 -17.06 17.43 -3.21
CA PHE A 62 -18.48 17.78 -3.13
C PHE A 62 -18.78 18.92 -2.14
N THR A 63 -17.75 19.60 -1.62
CA THR A 63 -17.88 20.72 -0.67
C THR A 63 -17.35 22.01 -1.29
#